data_AF-A0A968HQR2-F1
#
_entry.id   AF-A0A968HQR2-F1
#
_cell.length_a   1.000
_cell.length_b   1.000
_cell.length_c   1.000
_cell.angle_alpha   90.00
_cell.angle_beta   90.00
_cell.angle_gamma   90.00
#
_symmetry.space_group_name_H-M   'P 1'
#
loop_
_entity.id
_entity.type
_entity.pdbx_description
1 polymer ?
#
loop_
_entity_poly.entity_id
_entity_poly.type
_entity_poly.pdbx_seq_one_letter_code
_entity_poly.pdbx_strand_id
1 'polypeptide(L)'
;MHARGVYADCVQGELGGCGADGQPALCLADNIENPSIGVCSRRCDDVCDCWAGPATGTAEVACTALVAGDPKKSCVLDCSAGQTCPDGMACLETLQICVWPKE
;
A
#
# COMPACT_ATOMS: atom_id res chain seq x y z
N MET A 1 -10.73 -7.63 13.11
CA MET A 1 -9.47 -8.39 12.97
C MET A 1 -8.64 -7.68 11.93
N HIS A 2 -7.75 -6.79 12.38
CA HIS A 2 -6.92 -5.98 11.48
C HIS A 2 -5.98 -6.90 10.70
N ALA A 3 -6.02 -6.81 9.37
CA ALA A 3 -5.22 -7.66 8.52
C ALA A 3 -3.74 -7.41 8.82
N ARG A 4 -3.00 -8.47 9.17
CA ARG A 4 -1.54 -8.47 9.12
C ARG A 4 -1.15 -9.00 7.74
N GLY A 5 -0.16 -8.39 7.09
CA GLY A 5 0.36 -8.90 5.83
C GLY A 5 0.69 -7.84 4.79
N VAL A 6 0.65 -8.27 3.54
CA VAL A 6 1.05 -7.50 2.36
C VAL A 6 -0.10 -6.58 1.93
N TYR A 7 0.18 -5.29 1.70
CA TYR A 7 -0.84 -4.28 1.38
C TYR A 7 -1.99 -4.18 2.41
N ALA A 8 -1.72 -4.61 3.64
CA ALA A 8 -2.70 -4.58 4.71
C ALA A 8 -2.91 -3.16 5.28
N ASP A 9 -3.95 -3.02 6.09
CA ASP A 9 -4.26 -1.80 6.83
C ASP A 9 -3.22 -1.55 7.92
N CYS A 10 -2.58 -0.38 7.87
CA CYS A 10 -1.64 0.08 8.88
C CYS A 10 -2.08 1.34 9.63
N VAL A 11 -3.31 1.81 9.40
CA VAL A 11 -3.87 3.04 9.97
C VAL A 11 -4.87 2.80 11.08
N GLN A 12 -5.49 1.61 11.13
CA GLN A 12 -6.40 1.21 12.21
C GLN A 12 -5.75 0.27 13.26
N GLY A 13 -4.45 -0.06 13.12
CA GLY A 13 -3.71 -0.94 14.05
C GLY A 13 -2.45 -0.29 14.62
N GLU A 14 -1.68 -1.02 15.44
CA GLU A 14 -0.32 -0.60 15.78
C GLU A 14 0.48 -0.48 14.47
N LEU A 15 1.10 0.67 14.22
CA LEU A 15 1.92 1.01 13.04
C LEU A 15 3.02 -0.03 12.71
N GLY A 16 3.23 -1.04 13.56
CA GLY A 16 4.11 -2.19 13.37
C GLY A 16 3.46 -3.46 12.76
N GLY A 17 2.22 -3.39 12.29
CA GLY A 17 1.52 -4.53 11.66
C GLY A 17 1.93 -4.81 10.20
N CYS A 18 2.75 -3.95 9.60
CA CYS A 18 3.20 -4.14 8.23
C CYS A 18 4.26 -5.23 8.14
N GLY A 19 4.04 -6.13 7.19
CA GLY A 19 4.95 -7.21 6.86
C GLY A 19 4.31 -8.58 6.97
N ALA A 20 4.84 -9.49 6.17
CA ALA A 20 4.73 -10.92 6.35
C ALA A 20 6.16 -11.44 6.55
N ASP A 21 6.34 -12.35 7.52
CA ASP A 21 7.56 -13.17 7.62
C ASP A 21 8.90 -12.41 7.77
N GLY A 22 8.91 -11.33 8.56
CA GLY A 22 10.14 -10.63 8.95
C GLY A 22 10.81 -9.78 7.85
N GLN A 23 10.12 -9.54 6.74
CA GLN A 23 10.61 -8.67 5.67
C GLN A 23 10.47 -7.17 6.04
N PRO A 24 11.39 -6.31 5.57
CA PRO A 24 11.30 -4.87 5.83
C PRO A 24 10.04 -4.31 5.17
N ALA A 25 9.09 -3.88 5.98
CA ALA A 25 7.85 -3.27 5.56
C ALA A 25 7.72 -1.86 6.15
N LEU A 26 6.95 -1.02 5.49
CA LEU A 26 6.69 0.36 5.88
C LEU A 26 5.21 0.67 5.71
N CYS A 27 4.64 1.46 6.62
CA CYS A 27 3.30 2.01 6.45
C CYS A 27 3.41 3.27 5.58
N LEU A 28 2.84 3.22 4.38
CA LEU A 28 2.60 4.42 3.59
C LEU A 28 1.33 5.07 4.10
N ALA A 29 1.46 6.23 4.72
CA ALA A 29 0.33 6.99 5.21
C ALA A 29 0.46 8.46 4.82
N ASP A 30 -0.68 9.14 4.79
CA ASP A 30 -0.75 10.59 4.53
C ASP A 30 -0.12 11.43 5.65
N ASN A 31 -0.24 10.96 6.90
CA ASN A 31 0.32 11.61 8.08
C ASN A 31 0.80 10.57 9.08
N ILE A 32 2.04 10.67 9.55
CA ILE A 32 2.63 9.70 10.48
C ILE A 32 2.07 9.83 11.91
N GLU A 33 1.66 11.03 12.32
CA GLU A 33 1.15 11.31 13.67
C GLU A 33 -0.35 10.99 13.80
N ASN A 34 -1.11 11.22 12.73
CA ASN A 34 -2.54 10.91 12.68
C ASN A 34 -2.96 10.53 11.25
N PRO A 35 -2.67 9.29 10.81
CA PRO A 35 -2.97 8.87 9.45
C PRO A 35 -4.48 8.82 9.24
N SER A 36 -4.97 9.39 8.15
CA SER A 36 -6.35 9.27 7.66
C SER A 36 -6.49 8.18 6.60
N ILE A 37 -5.39 7.86 5.91
CA ILE A 37 -5.30 6.77 4.94
C ILE A 37 -3.94 6.11 5.04
N GLY A 38 -3.86 4.83 4.69
CA GLY A 38 -2.56 4.20 4.53
C GLY A 38 -2.60 2.75 4.09
N VAL A 39 -1.43 2.23 3.77
CA VAL A 39 -1.25 0.87 3.27
C VAL A 39 0.14 0.34 3.60
N CYS A 40 0.22 -0.92 3.98
CA CYS A 40 1.50 -1.58 4.14
C CYS A 40 2.20 -1.78 2.78
N SER A 41 3.44 -1.35 2.72
CA SER A 41 4.27 -1.40 1.53
C SER A 41 5.68 -1.88 1.88
N ARG A 42 6.51 -2.06 0.86
CA ARG A 42 7.97 -2.15 1.00
C ARG A 42 8.66 -1.32 -0.06
N ARG A 43 9.95 -1.09 0.12
CA ARG A 43 10.80 -0.48 -0.91
C ARG A 43 11.07 -1.51 -2.01
N CYS A 44 11.23 -1.01 -3.22
CA CYS A 44 11.48 -1.80 -4.41
C CYS A 44 12.34 -1.01 -5.38
N ASP A 45 13.13 -1.71 -6.20
CA ASP A 45 13.75 -1.14 -7.40
C ASP A 45 12.92 -1.49 -8.64
N ASP A 46 12.35 -2.71 -8.65
CA ASP A 46 11.42 -3.20 -9.65
C ASP A 46 10.22 -3.98 -9.07
N VAL A 47 9.28 -4.39 -9.93
CA VAL A 47 8.02 -5.04 -9.52
C VAL A 47 8.23 -6.44 -8.91
N CYS A 48 9.31 -7.13 -9.25
CA CYS A 48 9.67 -8.42 -8.65
C CYS A 48 10.07 -8.26 -7.18
N ASP A 49 10.54 -7.08 -6.81
CA ASP A 49 10.76 -6.69 -5.41
C ASP A 49 9.44 -6.33 -4.71
N CYS A 50 8.27 -6.64 -5.26
CA CYS A 50 6.99 -6.44 -4.59
C CYS A 50 6.33 -7.77 -4.20
N TRP A 51 5.47 -7.73 -3.18
CA TRP A 51 4.68 -8.90 -2.85
C TRP A 51 3.66 -9.15 -3.95
N ALA A 52 3.25 -10.41 -4.08
CA ALA A 52 2.09 -10.75 -4.89
C ALA A 52 0.87 -9.92 -4.43
N GLY A 53 0.05 -9.52 -5.39
CA GLY A 53 -1.18 -8.78 -5.12
C GLY A 53 -2.16 -9.60 -4.28
N PRO A 54 -3.08 -8.96 -3.55
CA PRO A 54 -4.16 -9.64 -2.85
C PRO A 54 -5.01 -10.49 -3.79
N ALA A 55 -5.70 -11.49 -3.24
CA ALA A 55 -6.55 -12.39 -4.03
C ALA A 55 -7.83 -11.72 -4.57
N THR A 56 -8.18 -10.54 -4.07
CA THR A 56 -9.34 -9.75 -4.50
C THR A 56 -8.91 -8.41 -5.08
N GLY A 57 -9.78 -7.81 -5.90
CA GLY A 57 -9.46 -6.65 -6.71
C GLY A 57 -8.78 -7.03 -8.05
N THR A 58 -8.58 -6.03 -8.89
CA THR A 58 -7.88 -6.14 -10.18
C THR A 58 -6.71 -5.18 -10.30
N ALA A 59 -6.46 -4.36 -9.27
CA ALA A 59 -5.32 -3.44 -9.22
C ALA A 59 -4.01 -4.21 -9.30
N GLU A 60 -3.13 -3.79 -10.21
CA GLU A 60 -1.87 -4.46 -10.46
C GLU A 60 -0.81 -4.00 -9.46
N VAL A 61 0.10 -4.91 -9.10
CA VAL A 61 1.24 -4.53 -8.28
C VAL A 61 2.19 -3.69 -9.12
N ALA A 62 2.56 -2.52 -8.60
CA ALA A 62 3.50 -1.60 -9.23
C ALA A 62 4.60 -1.18 -8.26
N CYS A 63 5.80 -1.00 -8.79
CA CYS A 63 6.90 -0.37 -8.07
C CYS A 63 7.06 1.08 -8.56
N THR A 64 6.59 2.04 -7.78
CA THR A 64 6.53 3.45 -8.21
C THR A 64 6.98 4.42 -7.13
N ALA A 65 7.39 5.62 -7.57
CA ALA A 65 7.65 6.74 -6.68
C ALA A 65 6.32 7.43 -6.33
N LEU A 66 6.06 7.63 -5.04
CA LEU A 66 4.84 8.27 -4.56
C LEU A 66 4.89 9.80 -4.65
N VAL A 67 6.10 10.34 -4.79
CA VAL A 67 6.36 11.77 -4.95
C VAL A 67 7.24 11.92 -6.18
N ALA A 68 6.86 12.85 -7.06
CA ALA A 68 7.64 13.13 -8.26
C ALA A 68 9.08 13.52 -7.89
N GLY A 69 10.05 12.80 -8.45
CA GLY A 69 11.48 13.02 -8.18
C GLY A 69 12.01 12.32 -6.93
N ASP A 70 11.20 11.56 -6.19
CA ASP A 70 11.71 10.71 -5.12
C ASP A 70 12.48 9.52 -5.73
N PRO A 71 13.78 9.35 -5.40
CA PRO A 71 14.57 8.25 -5.93
C PRO A 71 14.16 6.89 -5.35
N LYS A 72 13.38 6.86 -4.25
CA LYS A 72 12.95 5.65 -3.58
C LYS A 72 11.52 5.31 -4.00
N LYS A 73 11.38 4.19 -4.70
CA LYS A 73 10.08 3.64 -5.04
C LYS A 73 9.51 2.82 -3.89
N SER A 74 8.22 2.55 -3.98
CA SER A 74 7.45 1.74 -3.05
C SER A 74 6.51 0.82 -3.82
N CYS A 75 6.27 -0.36 -3.27
CA CYS A 75 5.29 -1.29 -3.79
C CYS A 75 3.88 -0.82 -3.48
N VAL A 76 3.07 -0.67 -4.50
CA VAL A 76 1.68 -0.25 -4.39
C VAL A 76 0.80 -1.12 -5.27
N LEU A 77 -0.50 -1.03 -5.05
CA LEU A 77 -1.50 -1.52 -5.99
C LEU A 77 -1.96 -0.32 -6.83
N ASP A 78 -1.68 -0.36 -8.13
CA ASP A 78 -2.02 0.67 -9.09
C ASP A 78 -3.45 0.47 -9.59
N CYS A 79 -4.27 1.50 -9.42
CA CYS A 79 -5.64 1.58 -9.93
C CYS A 79 -5.78 2.64 -11.03
N SER A 80 -4.67 3.15 -11.58
CA SER A 80 -4.64 4.27 -12.52
C SER A 80 -5.31 3.99 -13.86
N ALA A 81 -5.42 2.71 -14.25
CA ALA A 81 -6.12 2.27 -15.44
C ALA A 81 -7.60 1.92 -15.17
N GLY A 82 -8.15 2.32 -14.02
CA GLY A 82 -9.53 2.06 -13.62
C GLY A 82 -9.73 0.66 -13.03
N GLN A 83 -8.66 0.02 -12.54
CA GLN A 83 -8.77 -1.25 -11.85
C GLN A 83 -9.45 -1.09 -10.48
N THR A 84 -10.08 -2.16 -10.01
CA THR A 84 -10.75 -2.19 -8.71
C THR A 84 -9.74 -2.53 -7.63
N CYS A 85 -9.68 -1.71 -6.59
CA CYS A 85 -8.89 -2.04 -5.40
C CYS A 85 -9.46 -3.27 -4.66
N PRO A 86 -8.61 -4.00 -3.91
CA PRO A 86 -9.08 -5.09 -3.05
C PRO A 86 -10.20 -4.65 -2.09
N ASP A 87 -10.99 -5.60 -1.61
CA ASP A 87 -12.13 -5.32 -0.75
C ASP A 87 -11.72 -4.50 0.48
N GLY A 88 -12.42 -3.38 0.71
CA GLY A 88 -12.17 -2.47 1.82
C GLY A 88 -11.10 -1.40 1.55
N MET A 89 -10.40 -1.46 0.42
CA MET A 89 -9.48 -0.41 -0.02
C MET A 89 -10.19 0.57 -0.96
N ALA A 90 -9.76 1.83 -0.92
CA ALA A 90 -10.18 2.88 -1.83
C ALA A 90 -9.03 3.24 -2.79
N CYS A 91 -9.37 3.53 -4.05
CA CYS A 91 -8.42 4.11 -5.00
C CYS A 91 -8.24 5.60 -4.69
N LEU A 92 -7.04 6.00 -4.29
CA LEU A 92 -6.74 7.39 -3.96
C LEU A 92 -6.53 8.19 -5.25
N GLU A 93 -7.51 9.00 -5.66
CA GLU A 93 -7.51 9.74 -6.92
C GLU A 93 -6.24 10.57 -7.20
N THR A 94 -5.61 11.12 -6.16
CA THR A 94 -4.42 11.98 -6.33
C THR A 94 -3.15 11.22 -6.71
N LEU A 95 -3.02 9.97 -6.26
CA LEU A 95 -1.84 9.11 -6.51
C LEU A 95 -2.18 7.87 -7.34
N GLN A 96 -3.46 7.60 -7.58
CA GLN A 96 -4.00 6.44 -8.30
C GLN A 96 -3.51 5.09 -7.73
N ILE A 97 -3.43 5.01 -6.39
CA ILE A 97 -3.04 3.80 -5.65
C ILE A 97 -4.12 3.35 -4.67
N CYS A 98 -4.19 2.06 -4.40
CA CYS A 98 -5.11 1.53 -3.40
C CYS A 98 -4.59 1.76 -1.97
N VAL A 99 -5.43 2.34 -1.12
CA VAL A 99 -5.14 2.63 0.29
C VAL A 99 -6.31 2.22 1.19
N TRP A 100 -6.03 1.98 2.46
CA TRP A 100 -7.06 1.78 3.48
C TRP A 100 -7.45 3.12 4.09
N PRO A 101 -8.75 3.47 4.12
CA PRO A 101 -9.22 4.59 4.91
C PRO A 101 -9.21 4.27 6.41
N LYS A 102 -8.87 5.28 7.22
CA LYS A 102 -9.07 5.26 8.68
C LYS A 102 -10.55 5.55 8.94
N GLU A 103 -11.35 4.51 9.12
CA GLU A 103 -12.77 4.64 9.47
C GLU A 103 -12.95 4.80 10.99
#